data_AF-A0A496XGE1-F1
#
_entry.id   AF-A0A496XGE1-F1
#
_cell.length_a   1.000
_cell.length_b   1.000
_cell.length_c   1.000
_cell.angle_alpha   90.00
_cell.angle_beta   90.00
_cell.angle_gamma   90.00
#
_symmetry.space_group_name_H-M   'P 1'
#
loop_
_entity.id
_entity.type
_entity.pdbx_description
1 polymer ?
#
loop_
_entity_poly.entity_id
_entity_poly.type
_entity_poly.pdbx_seq_one_letter_code
_entity_poly.pdbx_strand_id
1 'polypeptide(L)'
;MSVNNMAYTKPFAWSYSALTGFELCPKKHAAEKVYKQIPYEQNEAAKYGETVHKHFENRLLKATPLPLDLRHHEPVMLKLYDAPGEGLPEQRLTLTRDLQPTGWFDDDAWCRGIVDYTKINGGSALIVDHKTGRMQDGFDQLDLMYAMMTAHMPEILSG
;
A
#
# COMPACT_ATOMS: atom_id res chain seq x y z
N MET A 1 -43.43 -2.37 18.18
CA MET A 1 -42.37 -3.22 17.59
C MET A 1 -41.09 -2.42 17.64
N SER A 2 -40.17 -2.79 18.53
CA SER A 2 -38.88 -2.10 18.68
C SER A 2 -37.98 -2.55 17.53
N VAL A 3 -37.59 -1.61 16.67
CA VAL A 3 -36.53 -1.83 15.68
C VAL A 3 -35.21 -1.89 16.44
N ASN A 4 -34.62 -3.08 16.48
CA ASN A 4 -33.26 -3.30 16.97
C ASN A 4 -32.31 -2.39 16.17
N ASN A 5 -31.85 -1.32 16.81
CA ASN A 5 -30.72 -0.54 16.34
C ASN A 5 -29.45 -1.35 16.65
N MET A 6 -29.17 -2.39 15.85
CA MET A 6 -27.81 -2.92 15.79
C MET A 6 -26.95 -1.79 15.25
N ALA A 7 -26.22 -1.12 16.15
CA ALA A 7 -25.18 -0.19 15.76
C ALA A 7 -24.27 -0.94 14.78
N TYR A 8 -24.33 -0.58 13.50
CA TYR A 8 -23.43 -1.11 12.48
C TYR A 8 -22.02 -0.75 12.90
N THR A 9 -21.36 -1.64 13.63
CA THR A 9 -19.95 -1.52 13.95
C THR A 9 -19.22 -1.55 12.63
N LYS A 10 -18.44 -0.50 12.35
CA LYS A 10 -17.68 -0.43 11.11
C LYS A 10 -16.91 -1.76 10.94
N PRO A 11 -17.11 -2.46 9.82
CA PRO A 11 -16.48 -3.74 9.56
C PRO A 11 -14.96 -3.65 9.69
N PHE A 12 -14.38 -4.70 10.27
CA PHE A 12 -12.96 -4.77 10.56
C PHE A 12 -12.15 -4.88 9.27
N ALA A 13 -11.29 -3.88 9.03
CA ALA A 13 -10.30 -3.88 7.97
C ALA A 13 -8.89 -3.84 8.55
N TRP A 14 -7.96 -4.60 7.96
CA TRP A 14 -6.56 -4.64 8.33
C TRP A 14 -5.65 -4.36 7.12
N SER A 15 -4.37 -4.11 7.39
CA SER A 15 -3.31 -3.96 6.40
C SER A 15 -2.01 -4.54 6.95
N TYR A 16 -1.02 -4.79 6.09
CA TYR A 16 0.27 -5.34 6.53
C TYR A 16 0.95 -4.44 7.58
N SER A 17 0.97 -3.12 7.37
CA SER A 17 1.53 -2.17 8.35
C SER A 17 0.75 -2.17 9.66
N ALA A 18 -0.58 -2.35 9.60
CA ALA A 18 -1.42 -2.47 10.79
C ALA A 18 -1.10 -3.75 11.58
N LEU A 19 -0.92 -4.88 10.88
CA LEU A 19 -0.48 -6.14 11.47
C LEU A 19 0.90 -6.01 12.12
N THR A 20 1.88 -5.46 11.41
CA THR A 20 3.23 -5.22 11.95
C THR A 20 3.19 -4.37 13.23
N GLY A 21 2.37 -3.30 13.24
CA GLY A 21 2.19 -2.47 14.42
C GLY A 21 1.53 -3.20 15.59
N PHE A 22 0.60 -4.10 15.30
CA PHE A 22 -0.04 -4.97 16.31
C PHE A 22 0.95 -5.97 16.89
N GLU A 23 1.72 -6.67 16.05
CA GLU A 23 2.74 -7.63 16.48
C GLU A 23 3.83 -6.97 17.33
N LEU A 24 4.21 -5.74 16.98
CA LEU A 24 5.18 -4.97 17.77
C LEU A 24 4.63 -4.59 19.16
N CYS A 25 3.40 -4.07 19.22
CA CYS A 25 2.76 -3.71 20.48
C CYS A 25 1.23 -3.65 20.33
N PRO A 26 0.50 -4.69 20.77
CA PRO A 26 -0.96 -4.75 20.65
C PRO A 26 -1.66 -3.58 21.37
N LYS A 27 -1.14 -3.18 22.53
CA LYS A 27 -1.71 -2.09 23.34
C LYS A 27 -1.59 -0.74 22.64
N LYS A 28 -0.42 -0.44 22.06
CA LYS A 28 -0.20 0.79 21.30
C LYS A 28 -1.08 0.80 20.05
N HIS A 29 -1.09 -0.29 19.29
CA HIS A 29 -1.93 -0.44 18.12
C HIS A 29 -3.42 -0.20 18.46
N ALA A 30 -3.91 -0.83 19.53
CA ALA A 30 -5.29 -0.64 19.97
C ALA A 30 -5.57 0.81 20.39
N ALA A 31 -4.68 1.44 21.17
CA ALA A 31 -4.84 2.84 21.59
C ALA A 31 -4.89 3.82 20.40
N GLU A 32 -4.06 3.61 19.36
CA GLU A 32 -3.96 4.50 18.20
C GLU A 32 -5.04 4.24 17.13
N LYS A 33 -5.28 2.97 16.77
CA LYS A 33 -6.08 2.60 15.60
C LYS A 33 -7.51 2.15 15.95
N VAL A 34 -7.71 1.55 17.13
CA VAL A 34 -8.99 0.96 17.53
C VAL A 34 -9.76 1.90 18.46
N TYR A 35 -9.19 2.19 19.64
CA TYR A 35 -9.78 3.07 20.65
C TYR A 35 -9.61 4.55 20.31
N LYS A 36 -8.63 4.89 19.46
CA LYS A 36 -8.30 6.26 19.03
C LYS A 36 -8.10 7.23 20.22
N GLN A 37 -7.51 6.73 21.30
CA GLN A 37 -7.21 7.48 22.52
C GLN A 37 -5.96 8.35 22.35
N ILE A 38 -5.04 7.91 21.49
CA ILE A 38 -3.78 8.60 21.23
C ILE A 38 -3.72 8.86 19.72
N PRO A 39 -3.59 10.12 19.27
CA PRO A 39 -3.41 10.40 17.87
C PRO A 39 -2.09 9.80 17.38
N TYR A 40 -2.08 9.27 16.16
CA TYR A 40 -0.85 8.85 15.51
C TYR A 40 -0.05 10.09 15.09
N GLU A 41 1.15 10.24 15.65
CA GLU A 41 2.10 11.28 15.26
C GLU A 41 3.20 10.66 14.39
N GLN A 42 3.33 11.15 13.16
CA GLN A 42 4.43 10.76 12.29
C GLN A 42 5.74 11.30 12.86
N ASN A 43 6.72 10.42 13.04
CA ASN A 43 8.09 10.84 13.30
C ASN A 43 8.77 11.37 12.02
N GLU A 44 9.91 12.05 12.18
CA GLU A 44 10.62 12.66 11.05
C GLU A 44 11.05 11.64 9.97
N ALA A 45 11.39 10.41 10.36
CA ALA A 45 11.73 9.36 9.40
C ALA A 45 10.51 8.94 8.54
N ALA A 46 9.33 8.82 9.15
CA ALA A 46 8.10 8.50 8.43
C ALA A 46 7.69 9.63 7.48
N LYS A 47 7.79 10.89 7.93
CA LYS A 47 7.53 12.07 7.08
C LYS A 47 8.50 12.14 5.90
N TYR A 48 9.78 11.88 6.14
CA TYR A 48 10.78 11.81 5.08
C TYR A 48 10.44 10.70 4.08
N GLY A 49 10.10 9.49 4.56
CA GLY A 49 9.68 8.40 3.68
C GLY A 49 8.49 8.76 2.81
N GLU A 50 7.43 9.36 3.38
CA GLU A 50 6.27 9.84 2.61
C GLU A 50 6.65 10.89 1.57
N THR A 51 7.56 11.80 1.92
CA THR A 51 8.07 12.83 0.99
C THR A 51 8.81 12.20 -0.19
N VAL A 52 9.66 11.19 0.08
CA VAL A 52 10.39 10.46 -0.97
C VAL A 52 9.43 9.71 -1.89
N HIS A 53 8.46 8.97 -1.33
CA HIS A 53 7.45 8.26 -2.13
C HIS A 53 6.68 9.24 -3.01
N LYS A 54 6.32 10.41 -2.49
CA LYS A 54 5.64 11.44 -3.28
C LYS A 54 6.49 11.98 -4.42
N HIS A 55 7.80 12.13 -4.23
CA HIS A 55 8.70 12.52 -5.31
C HIS A 55 8.84 11.42 -6.36
N PHE A 56 8.94 10.15 -5.95
CA PHE A 56 8.99 9.02 -6.87
C PHE A 56 7.69 8.88 -7.67
N GLU A 57 6.53 8.97 -7.02
CA GLU A 57 5.21 8.99 -7.66
C GLU A 57 5.13 10.09 -8.73
N ASN A 58 5.49 11.34 -8.37
CA ASN A 58 5.48 12.46 -9.32
C ASN A 58 6.49 12.25 -10.46
N ARG A 59 7.65 11.64 -10.18
CA ARG A 59 8.64 11.33 -11.21
C ARG A 59 8.12 10.29 -12.20
N LEU A 60 7.43 9.26 -11.71
CA LEU A 60 6.91 8.15 -12.51
C LEU A 60 5.62 8.52 -13.27
N LEU A 61 4.75 9.36 -12.71
CA LEU A 61 3.51 9.82 -13.36
C LEU A 61 3.71 11.02 -14.28
N LYS A 62 4.42 12.04 -13.78
CA LYS A 62 4.45 13.39 -14.38
C LYS A 62 5.80 13.75 -14.98
N ALA A 63 6.73 12.78 -15.04
CA ALA A 63 8.12 13.00 -15.44
C ALA A 63 8.80 14.18 -14.69
N THR A 64 8.36 14.47 -13.46
CA THR A 64 8.90 15.58 -12.67
C THR A 64 10.28 15.18 -12.15
N PRO A 65 11.37 15.92 -12.46
CA PRO A 65 12.70 15.57 -11.99
C PRO A 65 12.77 15.48 -10.46
N LEU A 66 13.56 14.54 -9.96
CA LEU A 66 13.80 14.41 -8.53
C LEU A 66 14.57 15.64 -7.99
N PRO A 67 14.28 16.06 -6.74
CA PRO A 67 15.05 17.12 -6.09
C PRO A 67 16.51 16.70 -5.88
N LEU A 68 17.38 17.67 -5.56
CA LEU A 68 18.83 17.48 -5.52
C LEU A 68 19.26 16.35 -4.57
N ASP A 69 18.63 16.26 -3.41
CA ASP A 69 18.88 15.24 -2.39
C ASP A 69 18.47 13.82 -2.84
N LEU A 70 17.47 13.71 -3.72
CA LEU A 70 16.99 12.43 -4.27
C LEU A 70 17.53 12.11 -5.67
N ARG A 71 18.32 13.00 -6.29
CA ARG A 71 18.82 12.86 -7.66
C ARG A 71 19.58 11.56 -7.91
N HIS A 72 20.23 11.02 -6.88
CA HIS A 72 20.94 9.75 -6.97
C HIS A 72 20.02 8.54 -7.27
N HIS A 73 18.69 8.68 -7.07
CA HIS A 73 17.69 7.69 -7.46
C HIS A 73 17.18 7.83 -8.90
N GLU A 74 17.52 8.91 -9.63
CA GLU A 74 17.07 9.11 -11.03
C GLU A 74 17.39 7.92 -11.93
N PRO A 75 18.57 7.27 -11.89
CA PRO A 75 18.83 6.13 -12.74
C PRO A 75 17.86 4.96 -12.55
N VAL A 76 17.35 4.76 -11.32
CA VAL A 76 16.37 3.71 -11.02
C VAL A 76 14.96 4.15 -11.45
N MET A 77 14.59 5.40 -11.14
CA MET A 77 13.28 5.93 -11.53
C MET A 77 13.12 6.00 -13.05
N LEU A 78 14.17 6.37 -13.78
CA LEU A 78 14.20 6.35 -15.25
C LEU A 78 13.99 4.93 -15.79
N LYS A 79 14.69 3.93 -15.24
CA LYS A 79 14.48 2.53 -15.65
C LYS A 79 13.04 2.07 -15.48
N LEU A 80 12.40 2.42 -14.37
CA LEU A 80 10.98 2.09 -14.12
C LEU A 80 10.05 2.85 -15.08
N TYR A 81 10.32 4.15 -15.27
CA TYR A 81 9.56 5.01 -16.17
C TYR A 81 9.61 4.52 -17.63
N ASP A 82 10.82 4.29 -18.15
CA ASP A 82 11.08 3.91 -19.54
C ASP A 82 10.77 2.45 -19.85
N ALA A 83 10.56 1.60 -18.83
CA ALA A 83 10.16 0.21 -19.03
C ALA A 83 8.87 0.13 -19.90
N PRO A 84 8.71 -0.91 -20.72
CA PRO A 84 7.48 -1.10 -21.49
C PRO A 84 6.29 -1.36 -20.56
N GLY A 85 5.08 -1.01 -21.04
CA GLY A 85 3.83 -1.25 -20.33
C GLY A 85 3.31 -0.05 -19.54
N GLU A 86 2.22 -0.28 -18.82
CA GLU A 86 1.51 0.72 -18.01
C GLU A 86 2.11 0.82 -16.61
N GLY A 87 2.41 2.03 -16.15
CA GLY A 87 2.90 2.30 -14.80
C GLY A 87 1.78 2.81 -13.90
N LEU A 88 1.53 2.12 -12.79
CA LEU A 88 0.50 2.42 -11.81
C LEU A 88 1.13 2.66 -10.42
N PRO A 89 1.48 3.90 -10.07
CA PRO A 89 1.94 4.22 -8.73
C PRO A 89 0.78 4.39 -7.75
N GLU A 90 1.07 4.18 -6.46
CA GLU A 90 0.14 4.38 -5.33
C GLU A 90 -1.19 3.62 -5.50
N GLN A 91 -1.12 2.39 -6.03
CA GLN A 91 -2.31 1.61 -6.32
C GLN A 91 -2.94 1.09 -5.03
N ARG A 92 -4.18 1.51 -4.80
CA ARG A 92 -5.01 1.06 -3.67
C ARG A 92 -5.72 -0.23 -4.01
N LEU A 93 -5.34 -1.31 -3.34
CA LEU A 93 -5.95 -2.63 -3.46
C LEU A 93 -6.74 -2.94 -2.20
N THR A 94 -7.94 -3.50 -2.35
CA THR A 94 -8.77 -3.91 -1.22
C THR A 94 -9.49 -5.21 -1.51
N LEU A 95 -9.49 -6.11 -0.55
CA LEU A 95 -10.19 -7.40 -0.63
C LEU A 95 -11.25 -7.52 0.47
N THR A 96 -12.32 -8.23 0.15
CA THR A 96 -13.29 -8.75 1.12
C THR A 96 -12.70 -9.94 1.90
N ARG A 97 -13.45 -10.44 2.90
CA ARG A 97 -13.07 -11.67 3.64
C ARG A 97 -12.98 -12.91 2.76
N ASP A 98 -13.75 -12.94 1.67
CA ASP A 98 -13.76 -14.02 0.69
C ASP A 98 -12.73 -13.81 -0.44
N LEU A 99 -11.77 -12.91 -0.20
CA LEU A 99 -10.66 -12.56 -1.10
C LEU A 99 -11.11 -12.01 -2.46
N GLN A 100 -12.29 -11.38 -2.50
CA GLN A 100 -12.78 -10.72 -3.71
C GLN A 100 -12.39 -9.24 -3.72
N PRO A 101 -12.07 -8.65 -4.88
CA PRO A 101 -11.89 -7.21 -5.02
C PRO A 101 -13.08 -6.41 -4.48
N THR A 102 -12.80 -5.34 -3.76
CA THR A 102 -13.82 -4.36 -3.32
C THR A 102 -13.23 -2.95 -3.28
N GLY A 103 -14.06 -1.94 -3.06
CA GLY A 103 -13.66 -0.54 -2.94
C GLY A 103 -12.92 -0.24 -1.63
N TRP A 104 -12.01 0.74 -1.69
CA TRP A 104 -11.16 1.12 -0.56
C TRP A 104 -11.94 1.57 0.68
N PHE A 105 -13.13 2.15 0.49
CA PHE A 105 -13.96 2.66 1.59
C PHE A 105 -15.24 1.85 1.79
N ASP A 106 -15.40 0.75 1.06
CA ASP A 106 -16.61 -0.07 1.11
C ASP A 106 -16.74 -0.79 2.45
N ASP A 107 -17.98 -1.09 2.83
CA ASP A 107 -18.31 -1.72 4.10
C ASP A 107 -17.91 -3.21 4.12
N ASP A 108 -17.59 -3.86 3.01
CA ASP A 108 -17.08 -5.23 3.03
C ASP A 108 -15.53 -5.30 3.01
N ALA A 109 -14.85 -4.14 3.02
CA ALA A 109 -13.40 -4.06 3.02
C ALA A 109 -12.79 -4.78 4.23
N TRP A 110 -11.91 -5.75 3.95
CA TRP A 110 -11.28 -6.58 4.96
C TRP A 110 -9.75 -6.48 4.97
N CYS A 111 -9.10 -6.57 3.81
CA CYS A 111 -7.65 -6.41 3.69
C CYS A 111 -7.32 -5.25 2.74
N ARG A 112 -6.46 -4.33 3.16
CA ARG A 112 -6.06 -3.13 2.39
C ARG A 112 -4.56 -3.08 2.20
N GLY A 113 -4.15 -2.74 0.98
CA GLY A 113 -2.76 -2.57 0.60
C GLY A 113 -2.61 -1.39 -0.36
N ILE A 114 -1.51 -0.65 -0.21
CA ILE A 114 -1.10 0.34 -1.21
C ILE A 114 0.22 -0.14 -1.77
N VAL A 115 0.27 -0.33 -3.08
CA VAL A 115 1.50 -0.67 -3.79
C VAL A 115 2.14 0.63 -4.25
N ASP A 116 3.40 0.87 -3.90
CA ASP A 116 4.08 2.13 -4.24
C ASP A 116 4.19 2.30 -5.76
N TYR A 117 4.57 1.24 -6.47
CA TYR A 117 4.60 1.22 -7.92
C TYR A 117 4.39 -0.16 -8.52
N THR A 118 3.54 -0.23 -9.54
CA THR A 118 3.34 -1.40 -10.39
C THR A 118 3.67 -1.05 -11.83
N LYS A 119 4.36 -1.94 -12.55
CA LYS A 119 4.50 -1.89 -14.01
C LYS A 119 3.85 -3.12 -14.63
N ILE A 120 2.80 -2.94 -15.43
CA ILE A 120 2.07 -4.02 -16.10
C ILE A 120 2.46 -4.03 -17.57
N ASN A 121 2.93 -5.17 -18.07
CA ASN A 121 3.29 -5.35 -19.47
C ASN A 121 2.80 -6.71 -19.98
N GLY A 122 1.66 -6.70 -20.67
CA GLY A 122 0.99 -7.93 -21.10
C GLY A 122 0.54 -8.76 -19.90
N GLY A 123 0.85 -10.06 -19.90
CA GLY A 123 0.50 -10.99 -18.82
C GLY A 123 1.50 -11.00 -17.65
N SER A 124 2.25 -9.92 -17.42
CA SER A 124 3.24 -9.84 -16.34
C SER A 124 3.18 -8.49 -15.64
N ALA A 125 3.50 -8.49 -14.35
CA ALA A 125 3.61 -7.27 -13.56
C ALA A 125 4.87 -7.26 -12.69
N LEU A 126 5.52 -6.10 -12.63
CA LEU A 126 6.54 -5.77 -11.65
C LEU A 126 5.89 -5.00 -10.51
N ILE A 127 6.05 -5.48 -9.28
CA ILE A 127 5.60 -4.81 -8.05
C ILE A 127 6.84 -4.26 -7.36
N VAL A 128 6.79 -2.98 -7.00
CA VAL A 128 7.87 -2.27 -6.30
C VAL A 128 7.32 -1.65 -5.03
N ASP A 129 8.03 -1.91 -3.94
CA ASP A 129 7.82 -1.33 -2.61
C ASP A 129 9.10 -0.53 -2.28
N HIS A 130 8.98 0.79 -2.31
CA HIS A 130 10.09 1.70 -2.05
C HIS A 130 10.35 1.76 -0.55
N LYS A 131 11.62 1.59 -0.16
CA LYS A 131 12.03 1.69 1.25
C LYS A 131 13.10 2.77 1.39
N THR A 132 12.92 3.65 2.37
CA THR A 132 13.83 4.76 2.71
C THR A 132 14.53 4.60 4.05
N GLY A 133 14.23 3.50 4.75
CA GLY A 133 14.75 3.20 6.08
C GLY A 133 15.46 1.85 6.15
N ARG A 134 15.40 1.21 7.33
CA ARG A 134 15.95 -0.12 7.54
C ARG A 134 15.32 -1.10 6.54
N MET A 135 16.17 -1.87 5.85
CA MET A 135 15.72 -2.96 5.01
C MET A 135 14.99 -3.98 5.89
N GLN A 136 13.75 -4.28 5.52
CA GLN A 136 12.95 -5.28 6.22
C GLN A 136 13.32 -6.66 5.68
N ASP A 137 13.50 -7.63 6.58
CA ASP A 137 13.74 -9.01 6.20
C ASP A 137 12.41 -9.66 5.80
N GLY A 138 12.42 -10.48 4.75
CA GLY A 138 11.26 -11.23 4.27
C GLY A 138 10.50 -10.54 3.13
N PHE A 139 9.61 -11.33 2.50
CA PHE A 139 8.84 -10.91 1.33
C PHE A 139 7.33 -10.89 1.60
N ASP A 140 6.88 -11.18 2.82
CA ASP A 140 5.46 -11.36 3.16
C ASP A 140 4.58 -10.15 2.79
N GLN A 141 5.10 -8.92 2.92
CA GLN A 141 4.38 -7.72 2.46
C GLN A 141 4.18 -7.73 0.94
N LEU A 142 5.23 -8.07 0.20
CA LEU A 142 5.20 -8.16 -1.27
C LEU A 142 4.35 -9.35 -1.73
N ASP A 143 4.39 -10.48 -1.03
CA ASP A 143 3.56 -11.66 -1.31
C ASP A 143 2.08 -11.34 -1.11
N LEU A 144 1.72 -10.61 -0.04
CA LEU A 144 0.36 -10.12 0.16
C LEU A 144 -0.05 -9.14 -0.96
N MET A 145 0.81 -8.19 -1.31
CA MET A 145 0.53 -7.25 -2.40
C MET A 145 0.34 -7.96 -3.75
N TYR A 146 1.15 -8.98 -4.03
CA TYR A 146 1.03 -9.83 -5.21
C TYR A 146 -0.29 -10.62 -5.22
N ALA A 147 -0.68 -11.22 -4.09
CA ALA A 147 -1.96 -11.92 -3.98
C ALA A 147 -3.15 -10.96 -4.17
N MET A 148 -3.08 -9.77 -3.60
CA MET A 148 -4.09 -8.73 -3.80
C MET A 148 -4.14 -8.26 -5.25
N MET A 149 -2.98 -8.07 -5.89
CA MET A 149 -2.89 -7.67 -7.29
C MET A 149 -3.54 -8.71 -8.20
N THR A 150 -3.19 -9.98 -8.05
CA THR A 150 -3.70 -11.07 -8.90
C THR A 150 -5.19 -11.34 -8.68
N ALA A 151 -5.74 -11.00 -7.52
CA ALA A 151 -7.18 -10.98 -7.30
C ALA A 151 -7.89 -9.84 -8.08
N HIS A 152 -7.27 -8.66 -8.14
CA HIS A 152 -7.81 -7.50 -8.88
C HIS A 152 -7.58 -7.59 -10.39
N MET A 153 -6.49 -8.24 -10.80
CA MET A 153 -6.02 -8.34 -12.19
C MET A 153 -5.58 -9.79 -12.49
N PRO A 154 -6.54 -10.73 -12.64
CA PRO A 154 -6.24 -12.15 -12.87
C PRO A 154 -5.42 -12.42 -14.12
N GLU A 155 -5.44 -11.52 -15.09
CA GLU A 155 -4.69 -11.59 -16.35
C GLU A 155 -3.16 -11.57 -16.15
N ILE A 156 -2.66 -11.05 -15.02
CA ILE A 156 -1.23 -10.98 -14.68
C ILE A 156 -0.60 -12.37 -14.47
N LEU A 157 -1.40 -13.45 -14.43
CA LEU A 157 -0.93 -14.84 -14.32
C LEU A 157 -0.80 -15.58 -15.66
N SER A 158 -1.08 -14.91 -16.77
CA SER A 158 -1.28 -15.56 -18.08
C SER A 158 -0.04 -15.54 -19.00
N GLY A 159 1.07 -14.94 -18.55
CA GLY A 159 2.28 -14.68 -19.35
C GLY A 159 3.37 -15.72 -19.20
#